data_AF-A0A9D6WL11-F1
#
_entry.id   AF-A0A9D6WL11-F1
#
_cell.length_a   1.000
_cell.length_b   1.000
_cell.length_c   1.000
_cell.angle_alpha   90.00
_cell.angle_beta   90.00
_cell.angle_gamma   90.00
#
_symmetry.space_group_name_H-M   'P 1'
#
loop_
_entity.id
_entity.type
_entity.pdbx_description
1 polymer ?
#
loop_
_entity_poly.entity_id
_entity_poly.type
_entity_poly.pdbx_seq_one_letter_code
_entity_poly.pdbx_strand_id
1 'polypeptide(L)'
;MSRQFTPEQLHDLTRPIEEKALEALRAGDLDTVKKLLPKMARGHEGLDALGLHAIARKVGKLRVDLGEDEARAALDKIGGELMRTWVAQFRAGDMKGAVADLMSMFRVQTGAVVEPVADTPEAFVVDLAPCGSGGRLERQGATRKYPEAYANWSDGVSSFCQLCKAAQRALNTGLGREAWTTEKGADGHCRLRFAKTAGDPAELYTAEEKAELPLTRCAKAEQKLAAGDTDIAHLLDGQRFEWMPWHDVFVCLLEYFYATALDIGGPDYLSEMLRDTYEGAFTIGFPHYAAMSDEALVTEIARTWNYHCATIKVHEEDDRFVVTLDPCGSGGRLLRGEMWRDMFHYGKTPLARFIEDPHPINFTRENAPAYCTHCAASNRAQFRGGPLFFIIDGHAQMKPGMACRQYSYKKATPRDAIDPALPRQVGMERAEPL
;
A
#
# COMPACT_ATOMS: atom_id res chain seq x y z
N MET A 1 -6.09 -16.77 -30.57
CA MET A 1 -4.65 -17.07 -30.42
C MET A 1 -4.54 -18.20 -29.41
N SER A 2 -3.54 -19.07 -29.49
CA SER A 2 -3.48 -20.25 -28.61
C SER A 2 -2.96 -19.92 -27.21
N ARG A 3 -3.23 -20.82 -26.26
CA ARG A 3 -2.54 -20.89 -24.96
C ARG A 3 -1.02 -21.00 -25.16
N GLN A 4 -0.26 -20.32 -24.31
CA GLN A 4 1.20 -20.22 -24.33
C GLN A 4 1.85 -21.12 -23.27
N PHE A 5 1.16 -21.39 -22.16
CA PHE A 5 1.71 -22.15 -21.03
C PHE A 5 0.85 -23.37 -20.69
N THR A 6 1.49 -24.43 -20.21
CA THR A 6 0.77 -25.50 -19.51
C THR A 6 0.30 -25.01 -18.13
N PRO A 7 -0.69 -25.67 -17.50
CA PRO A 7 -1.09 -25.36 -16.14
C PRO A 7 0.07 -25.36 -15.13
N GLU A 8 1.02 -26.29 -15.28
CA GLU A 8 2.19 -26.43 -14.41
C GLU A 8 3.18 -25.27 -14.60
N GLN A 9 3.44 -24.88 -15.86
CA GLN A 9 4.26 -23.71 -16.17
C GLN A 9 3.65 -22.45 -15.59
N LEU A 10 2.34 -22.25 -15.78
CA LEU A 10 1.63 -21.09 -15.25
C LEU A 10 1.64 -21.07 -13.72
N HIS A 11 1.50 -22.24 -13.07
CA HIS A 11 1.62 -22.35 -11.62
C HIS A 11 3.02 -21.95 -11.14
N ASP A 12 4.09 -22.43 -11.78
CA ASP A 12 5.46 -22.03 -11.40
C ASP A 12 5.72 -20.52 -11.61
N LEU A 13 5.19 -19.93 -12.68
CA LEU A 13 5.34 -18.49 -12.94
C LEU A 13 4.63 -17.63 -11.89
N THR A 14 3.56 -18.15 -11.27
CA THR A 14 2.63 -17.36 -10.46
C THR A 14 2.73 -17.61 -8.96
N ARG A 15 3.44 -18.67 -8.55
CA ARG A 15 3.64 -18.99 -7.13
C ARG A 15 4.55 -17.97 -6.41
N PRO A 16 4.31 -17.71 -5.11
CA PRO A 16 5.11 -16.80 -4.30
C PRO A 16 6.61 -17.12 -4.29
N ILE A 17 7.45 -16.09 -4.15
CA ILE A 17 8.92 -16.25 -4.17
C ILE A 17 9.41 -17.02 -2.94
N GLU A 18 8.77 -16.82 -1.79
CA GLU A 18 9.10 -17.51 -0.55
C GLU A 18 8.84 -19.02 -0.61
N GLU A 19 7.87 -19.48 -1.40
CA GLU A 19 7.64 -20.92 -1.60
C GLU A 19 8.82 -21.54 -2.36
N LYS A 20 9.33 -20.83 -3.38
CA LYS A 20 10.56 -21.23 -4.09
C LYS A 20 11.77 -21.25 -3.16
N ALA A 21 11.87 -20.28 -2.24
CA ALA A 21 12.95 -20.22 -1.26
C ALA A 21 12.87 -21.36 -0.22
N LEU A 22 11.66 -21.71 0.24
CA LEU A 22 11.44 -22.84 1.15
C LEU A 22 11.76 -24.18 0.50
N GLU A 23 11.43 -24.35 -0.78
CA GLU A 23 11.83 -25.54 -1.54
C GLU A 23 13.35 -25.66 -1.69
N ALA A 24 14.01 -24.57 -2.08
CA ALA A 24 15.47 -24.53 -2.17
C ALA A 24 16.13 -24.84 -0.81
N LEU A 25 15.61 -24.27 0.29
CA LEU A 25 16.09 -24.55 1.64
C LEU A 25 15.95 -26.03 2.00
N ARG A 26 14.80 -26.66 1.72
CA ARG A 26 14.56 -28.10 1.97
C ARG A 26 15.48 -29.00 1.13
N ALA A 27 15.87 -28.55 -0.06
CA ALA A 27 16.81 -29.26 -0.92
C ALA A 27 18.29 -29.02 -0.55
N GLY A 28 18.57 -28.14 0.42
CA GLY A 28 19.94 -27.74 0.78
C GLY A 28 20.59 -26.77 -0.21
N ASP A 29 19.83 -26.20 -1.15
CA ASP A 29 20.30 -25.22 -2.13
C ASP A 29 20.34 -23.80 -1.54
N LEU A 30 21.33 -23.57 -0.67
CA LEU A 30 21.52 -22.27 0.00
C LEU A 30 21.88 -21.14 -0.98
N ASP A 31 22.46 -21.47 -2.14
CA ASP A 31 22.79 -20.47 -3.16
C ASP A 31 21.53 -19.90 -3.80
N THR A 32 20.53 -20.74 -4.08
CA THR A 32 19.22 -20.26 -4.54
C THR A 32 18.50 -19.47 -3.45
N VAL A 33 18.52 -19.91 -2.19
CA VAL A 33 17.93 -19.13 -1.07
C VAL A 33 18.54 -17.72 -1.02
N LYS A 34 19.87 -17.61 -1.03
CA LYS A 34 20.59 -16.32 -1.01
C LYS A 34 20.25 -15.44 -2.22
N LYS A 35 19.98 -16.01 -3.40
CA LYS A 35 19.55 -15.27 -4.59
C LYS A 35 18.10 -14.78 -4.52
N LEU A 36 17.24 -15.46 -3.75
CA LEU A 36 15.82 -15.13 -3.63
C LEU A 36 15.56 -14.09 -2.52
N LEU A 37 16.33 -14.07 -1.44
CA LEU A 37 16.18 -13.11 -0.33
C LEU A 37 16.12 -11.64 -0.78
N PRO A 38 17.02 -11.12 -1.66
CA PRO A 38 16.92 -9.74 -2.14
C PRO A 38 15.74 -9.47 -3.07
N LYS A 39 15.15 -10.51 -3.69
CA LYS A 39 13.91 -10.38 -4.48
C LYS A 39 12.71 -10.30 -3.55
N MET A 40 12.72 -11.09 -2.48
CA MET A 40 11.70 -11.08 -1.44
C MET A 40 11.65 -9.76 -0.68
N ALA A 41 12.82 -9.26 -0.26
CA ALA A 41 12.97 -7.99 0.46
C ALA A 41 12.44 -6.77 -0.34
N ARG A 42 12.40 -6.89 -1.67
CA ARG A 42 12.00 -5.81 -2.59
C ARG A 42 10.67 -6.07 -3.29
N GLY A 43 9.95 -7.12 -2.91
CA GLY A 43 8.75 -7.55 -3.62
C GLY A 43 7.64 -6.49 -3.62
N HIS A 44 7.54 -5.67 -2.60
CA HIS A 44 6.52 -4.62 -2.48
C HIS A 44 6.94 -3.24 -3.00
N GLU A 45 8.19 -3.03 -3.45
CA GLU A 45 8.73 -1.69 -3.75
C GLU A 45 7.87 -0.88 -4.73
N GLY A 46 7.31 -1.53 -5.76
CA GLY A 46 6.45 -0.86 -6.76
C GLY A 46 5.12 -0.40 -6.16
N LEU A 47 4.51 -1.21 -5.30
CA LEU A 47 3.27 -0.87 -4.59
C LEU A 47 3.52 0.24 -3.58
N ASP A 48 4.61 0.13 -2.82
CA ASP A 48 5.04 1.15 -1.85
C ASP A 48 5.29 2.50 -2.53
N ALA A 49 6.03 2.51 -3.64
CA ALA A 49 6.31 3.75 -4.39
C ALA A 49 5.03 4.38 -4.97
N LEU A 50 4.20 3.60 -5.66
CA LEU A 50 2.93 4.07 -6.20
C LEU A 50 2.07 4.67 -5.09
N GLY A 51 2.00 3.96 -3.96
CA GLY A 51 1.20 4.39 -2.84
C GLY A 51 1.70 5.67 -2.19
N LEU A 52 2.98 5.71 -1.84
CA LEU A 52 3.63 6.88 -1.24
C LEU A 52 3.38 8.15 -2.06
N HIS A 53 3.55 8.08 -3.39
CA HIS A 53 3.30 9.20 -4.28
C HIS A 53 1.81 9.55 -4.37
N ALA A 54 0.92 8.57 -4.46
CA ALA A 54 -0.53 8.79 -4.55
C ALA A 54 -1.10 9.48 -3.31
N ILE A 55 -0.63 9.13 -2.10
CA ILE A 55 -1.03 9.80 -0.85
C ILE A 55 -0.48 11.22 -0.80
N ALA A 56 0.82 11.42 -1.05
CA ALA A 56 1.41 12.75 -0.97
C ALA A 56 0.71 13.73 -1.92
N ARG A 57 0.39 13.28 -3.14
CA ARG A 57 -0.36 14.06 -4.13
C ARG A 57 -1.79 14.37 -3.69
N LYS A 58 -2.48 13.45 -2.99
CA LYS A 58 -3.82 13.72 -2.42
C LYS A 58 -3.77 14.80 -1.36
N VAL A 59 -2.78 14.74 -0.47
CA VAL A 59 -2.57 15.77 0.55
C VAL A 59 -2.29 17.13 -0.11
N GLY A 60 -1.43 17.16 -1.14
CA GLY A 60 -1.17 18.36 -1.93
C GLY A 60 -2.41 18.90 -2.64
N LYS A 61 -3.22 18.01 -3.25
CA LYS A 61 -4.47 18.40 -3.94
C LYS A 61 -5.48 19.01 -2.97
N LEU A 62 -5.69 18.41 -1.79
CA LEU A 62 -6.57 19.01 -0.77
C LEU A 62 -6.12 20.44 -0.42
N ARG A 63 -4.82 20.68 -0.26
CA ARG A 63 -4.28 22.02 0.00
C ARG A 63 -4.55 22.97 -1.17
N VAL A 64 -4.30 22.54 -2.40
CA VAL A 64 -4.48 23.37 -3.61
C VAL A 64 -5.95 23.74 -3.80
N ASP A 65 -6.85 22.77 -3.61
CA ASP A 65 -8.28 22.95 -3.89
C ASP A 65 -9.01 23.70 -2.75
N LEU A 66 -8.62 23.46 -1.49
CA LEU A 66 -9.37 23.94 -0.32
C LEU A 66 -8.66 25.06 0.45
N GLY A 67 -7.34 25.21 0.31
CA GLY A 67 -6.51 25.99 1.23
C GLY A 67 -5.90 25.13 2.35
N GLU A 68 -4.95 25.69 3.10
CA GLU A 68 -4.21 24.93 4.12
C GLU A 68 -5.05 24.56 5.33
N ASP A 69 -5.92 25.45 5.80
CA ASP A 69 -6.68 25.24 7.05
C ASP A 69 -7.72 24.12 6.87
N GLU A 70 -8.50 24.20 5.79
CA GLU A 70 -9.47 23.19 5.40
C GLU A 70 -8.79 21.84 5.09
N ALA A 71 -7.64 21.86 4.41
CA ALA A 71 -6.88 20.65 4.18
C ALA A 71 -6.37 20.04 5.48
N ARG A 72 -5.86 20.82 6.44
CA ARG A 72 -5.45 20.31 7.77
C ARG A 72 -6.63 19.72 8.53
N ALA A 73 -7.79 20.36 8.49
CA ALA A 73 -9.00 19.85 9.12
C ALA A 73 -9.43 18.50 8.50
N ALA A 74 -9.33 18.35 7.18
CA ALA A 74 -9.57 17.06 6.51
C ALA A 74 -8.55 15.99 6.94
N LEU A 75 -7.25 16.34 6.99
CA LEU A 75 -6.20 15.43 7.45
C LEU A 75 -6.39 15.02 8.92
N ASP A 76 -6.86 15.91 9.79
CA ASP A 76 -7.12 15.61 11.20
C ASP A 76 -8.25 14.58 11.35
N LYS A 77 -9.31 14.66 10.53
CA LYS A 77 -10.36 13.62 10.47
C LYS A 77 -9.79 12.27 10.04
N ILE A 78 -8.99 12.26 8.98
CA ILE A 78 -8.31 11.05 8.48
C ILE A 78 -7.38 10.48 9.57
N GLY A 79 -6.60 11.32 10.23
CA GLY A 79 -5.70 10.93 11.33
C GLY A 79 -6.46 10.32 12.51
N GLY A 80 -7.62 10.89 12.87
CA GLY A 80 -8.50 10.37 13.91
C GLY A 80 -8.97 8.94 13.65
N GLU A 81 -9.43 8.67 12.42
CA GLU A 81 -9.86 7.34 12.00
C GLU A 81 -8.70 6.35 11.93
N LEU A 82 -7.56 6.78 11.39
CA LEU A 82 -6.37 5.93 11.27
C LEU A 82 -5.81 5.52 12.63
N MET A 83 -5.74 6.45 13.58
CA MET A 83 -5.09 6.22 14.87
C MET A 83 -5.99 5.60 15.93
N ARG A 84 -7.28 5.34 15.63
CA ARG A 84 -8.25 4.80 16.60
C ARG A 84 -7.75 3.54 17.30
N THR A 85 -7.21 2.57 16.56
CA THR A 85 -6.76 1.29 17.13
C THR A 85 -5.49 1.45 17.96
N TRP A 86 -4.62 2.40 17.64
CA TRP A 86 -3.47 2.74 18.49
C TRP A 86 -3.90 3.47 19.76
N VAL A 87 -4.82 4.43 19.67
CA VAL A 87 -5.38 5.10 20.86
C VAL A 87 -5.96 4.06 21.83
N ALA A 88 -6.70 3.07 21.32
CA ALA A 88 -7.24 1.98 22.14
C ALA A 88 -6.13 1.14 22.80
N GLN A 89 -5.08 0.76 22.05
CA GLN A 89 -3.96 -0.02 22.59
C GLN A 89 -3.17 0.74 23.66
N PHE A 90 -2.86 2.02 23.43
CA PHE A 90 -2.20 2.86 24.45
C PHE A 90 -3.07 3.03 25.71
N ARG A 91 -4.38 3.20 25.57
CA ARG A 91 -5.31 3.27 26.72
C ARG A 91 -5.38 1.96 27.51
N ALA A 92 -5.15 0.83 26.85
CA ALA A 92 -5.06 -0.48 27.51
C ALA A 92 -3.72 -0.69 28.24
N GLY A 93 -2.80 0.27 28.21
CA GLY A 93 -1.49 0.18 28.86
C GLY A 93 -0.45 -0.60 28.05
N ASP A 94 -0.71 -0.90 26.78
CA ASP A 94 0.21 -1.65 25.92
C ASP A 94 1.08 -0.72 25.06
N MET A 95 1.92 0.08 25.70
CA MET A 95 2.87 0.96 25.00
C MET A 95 3.90 0.16 24.20
N LYS A 96 4.40 -0.97 24.75
CA LYS A 96 5.40 -1.81 24.09
C LYS A 96 4.87 -2.39 22.78
N GLY A 97 3.66 -2.93 22.79
CA GLY A 97 3.00 -3.42 21.58
C GLY A 97 2.74 -2.30 20.59
N ALA A 98 2.19 -1.16 21.05
CA ALA A 98 1.86 -0.05 20.16
C ALA A 98 3.08 0.52 19.42
N VAL A 99 4.22 0.65 20.11
CA VAL A 99 5.48 1.06 19.49
C VAL A 99 5.98 -0.02 18.53
N ALA A 100 5.93 -1.30 18.90
CA ALA A 100 6.36 -2.40 18.03
C ALA A 100 5.53 -2.46 16.73
N ASP A 101 4.22 -2.20 16.83
CA ASP A 101 3.30 -2.14 15.71
C ASP A 101 3.64 -0.98 14.75
N LEU A 102 3.96 0.21 15.28
CA LEU A 102 4.48 1.31 14.44
C LEU A 102 5.81 0.96 13.78
N MET A 103 6.73 0.31 14.50
CA MET A 103 8.01 -0.11 13.94
C MET A 103 7.85 -1.17 12.84
N SER A 104 6.84 -2.03 12.95
CA SER A 104 6.51 -3.03 11.92
C SER A 104 6.14 -2.38 10.59
N MET A 105 5.58 -1.17 10.61
CA MET A 105 5.30 -0.39 9.41
C MET A 105 6.56 0.30 8.89
N PHE A 106 7.35 0.96 9.74
CA PHE A 106 8.50 1.74 9.28
C PHE A 106 9.62 0.88 8.71
N ARG A 107 9.91 -0.28 9.31
CA ARG A 107 11.04 -1.13 8.87
C ARG A 107 10.85 -1.74 7.48
N VAL A 108 9.60 -1.84 7.02
CA VAL A 108 9.27 -2.40 5.70
C VAL A 108 9.13 -1.32 4.63
N GLN A 109 9.13 -0.03 4.97
CA GLN A 109 9.07 1.03 3.97
C GLN A 109 10.35 1.06 3.14
N THR A 110 10.22 1.10 1.81
CA THR A 110 11.38 1.01 0.93
C THR A 110 12.30 2.21 1.15
N GLY A 111 13.57 1.93 1.47
CA GLY A 111 14.59 2.96 1.72
C GLY A 111 14.50 3.62 3.10
N ALA A 112 13.64 3.14 4.00
CA ALA A 112 13.67 3.54 5.40
C ALA A 112 14.86 2.93 6.13
N VAL A 113 15.37 3.65 7.12
CA VAL A 113 16.33 3.12 8.10
C VAL A 113 15.75 3.42 9.47
N VAL A 114 15.59 2.39 10.31
CA VAL A 114 15.02 2.50 11.66
C VAL A 114 16.12 2.26 12.67
N GLU A 115 16.31 3.17 13.61
CA GLU A 115 17.36 3.11 14.62
C GLU A 115 16.82 3.46 16.00
N PRO A 116 16.63 2.47 16.91
CA PRO A 116 16.35 2.75 18.31
C PRO A 116 17.55 3.45 18.97
N VAL A 117 17.38 4.70 19.38
CA VAL A 117 18.49 5.53 19.90
C VAL A 117 18.48 5.69 21.41
N ALA A 118 17.31 5.65 22.05
CA ALA A 118 17.22 5.71 23.50
C ALA A 118 15.99 4.98 24.03
N ASP A 119 16.15 4.36 25.19
CA ASP A 119 15.06 3.76 25.98
C ASP A 119 15.30 4.15 27.44
N THR A 120 14.71 5.28 27.83
CA THR A 120 14.90 5.89 29.16
C THR A 120 13.59 5.78 29.96
N PRO A 121 13.60 6.04 31.27
CA PRO A 121 12.37 6.08 32.06
C PRO A 121 11.31 7.06 31.53
N GLU A 122 11.72 8.10 30.80
CA GLU A 122 10.84 9.15 30.28
C GLU A 122 10.30 8.85 28.87
N ALA A 123 11.07 8.14 28.05
CA ALA A 123 10.68 7.89 26.66
C ALA A 123 11.45 6.77 25.97
N PHE A 124 10.81 6.24 24.92
CA PHE A 124 11.48 5.51 23.87
C PHE A 124 11.67 6.40 22.64
N VAL A 125 12.89 6.46 22.10
CA VAL A 125 13.27 7.35 20.99
C VAL A 125 13.84 6.53 19.84
N VAL A 126 13.35 6.81 18.63
CA VAL A 126 13.74 6.14 17.39
C VAL A 126 14.09 7.19 16.36
N ASP A 127 15.23 7.02 15.70
CA ASP A 127 15.58 7.78 14.51
C ASP A 127 15.16 7.01 13.26
N LEU A 128 14.59 7.77 12.31
CA LEU A 128 14.27 7.30 10.99
C LEU A 128 15.09 8.08 9.95
N ALA A 129 16.13 7.45 9.41
CA ALA A 129 17.21 8.14 8.70
C ALA A 129 17.50 7.54 7.30
N PRO A 130 16.57 7.62 6.34
CA PRO A 130 15.38 8.47 6.31
C PRO A 130 14.10 7.73 6.74
N CYS A 131 12.99 8.46 6.89
CA CYS A 131 11.71 7.90 7.36
C CYS A 131 10.89 7.05 6.39
N GLY A 132 11.45 6.66 5.23
CA GLY A 132 10.75 5.83 4.21
C GLY A 132 9.58 6.50 3.49
N SER A 133 9.01 7.55 4.08
CA SER A 133 7.80 8.23 3.65
C SER A 133 8.10 9.65 3.13
N GLY A 134 7.68 10.71 3.84
CA GLY A 134 7.93 12.11 3.43
C GLY A 134 9.42 12.43 3.25
N GLY A 135 10.27 11.90 4.13
CA GLY A 135 11.73 12.04 4.00
C GLY A 135 12.32 11.38 2.76
N ARG A 136 11.75 10.23 2.33
CA ARG A 136 12.12 9.59 1.07
C ARG A 136 11.76 10.45 -0.14
N LEU A 137 10.56 11.03 -0.14
CA LEU A 137 10.10 11.93 -1.21
C LEU A 137 10.99 13.18 -1.32
N GLU A 138 11.44 13.71 -0.19
CA GLU A 138 12.40 14.81 -0.14
C GLU A 138 13.76 14.43 -0.75
N ARG A 139 14.29 13.25 -0.38
CA ARG A 139 15.54 12.72 -0.97
C ARG A 139 15.45 12.46 -2.47
N GLN A 140 14.29 12.02 -2.95
CA GLN A 140 14.02 11.88 -4.39
C GLN A 140 13.89 13.23 -5.13
N GLY A 141 13.86 14.34 -4.38
CA GLY A 141 13.68 15.69 -4.88
C GLY A 141 12.25 16.00 -5.32
N ALA A 142 11.25 15.23 -4.87
CA ALA A 142 9.86 15.41 -5.27
C ALA A 142 9.31 16.78 -4.83
N THR A 143 9.66 17.22 -3.62
CA THR A 143 9.30 18.55 -3.08
C THR A 143 9.84 19.71 -3.90
N ARG A 144 11.03 19.55 -4.50
CA ARG A 144 11.62 20.56 -5.39
C ARG A 144 11.06 20.50 -6.80
N LYS A 145 10.85 19.29 -7.35
CA LYS A 145 10.41 19.08 -8.74
C LYS A 145 8.93 19.42 -8.93
N TYR A 146 8.09 19.11 -7.93
CA TYR A 146 6.63 19.23 -8.01
C TYR A 146 6.07 19.85 -6.71
N PRO A 147 6.44 21.09 -6.39
CA PRO A 147 6.16 21.68 -5.07
C PRO A 147 4.66 21.81 -4.77
N GLU A 148 3.80 21.96 -5.78
CA GLU A 148 2.34 22.00 -5.56
C GLU A 148 1.79 20.70 -4.97
N ALA A 149 2.30 19.56 -5.43
CA ALA A 149 1.86 18.25 -4.95
C ALA A 149 2.53 17.86 -3.61
N TYR A 150 3.81 18.20 -3.42
CA TYR A 150 4.60 17.64 -2.32
C TYR A 150 5.04 18.65 -1.25
N ALA A 151 4.89 19.95 -1.48
CA ALA A 151 5.44 21.02 -0.62
C ALA A 151 4.50 22.23 -0.56
N ASN A 152 5.06 23.43 -0.45
CA ASN A 152 4.36 24.73 -0.41
C ASN A 152 3.32 24.86 0.71
N TRP A 153 3.52 24.15 1.82
CA TRP A 153 2.84 24.45 3.07
C TRP A 153 3.58 25.59 3.77
N SER A 154 2.82 26.49 4.39
CA SER A 154 3.30 27.71 5.04
C SER A 154 4.27 27.44 6.20
N ASP A 155 4.19 26.26 6.82
CA ASP A 155 5.07 25.80 7.90
C ASP A 155 6.34 25.08 7.40
N GLY A 156 6.55 24.97 6.08
CA GLY A 156 7.68 24.28 5.48
C GLY A 156 7.65 22.74 5.60
N VAL A 157 6.56 22.17 6.12
CA VAL A 157 6.39 20.72 6.23
C VAL A 157 5.81 20.18 4.93
N SER A 158 6.44 19.14 4.36
CA SER A 158 6.00 18.54 3.09
C SER A 158 4.64 17.86 3.20
N SER A 159 3.92 17.71 2.08
CA SER A 159 2.56 17.18 2.04
C SER A 159 2.41 15.84 2.76
N PHE A 160 3.32 14.88 2.52
CA PHE A 160 3.23 13.60 3.24
C PHE A 160 3.47 13.76 4.75
N CYS A 161 4.40 14.63 5.15
CA CYS A 161 4.69 14.89 6.55
C CYS A 161 3.50 15.55 7.28
N GLN A 162 2.63 16.30 6.58
CA GLN A 162 1.39 16.82 7.17
C GLN A 162 0.45 15.70 7.61
N LEU A 163 0.37 14.60 6.86
CA LEU A 163 -0.41 13.43 7.24
C LEU A 163 0.18 12.73 8.48
N CYS A 164 1.51 12.60 8.56
CA CYS A 164 2.18 12.09 9.76
C CYS A 164 1.89 12.98 10.99
N LYS A 165 1.91 14.31 10.82
CA LYS A 165 1.53 15.27 11.87
C LYS A 165 0.07 15.16 12.27
N ALA A 166 -0.84 14.90 11.33
CA ALA A 166 -2.25 14.65 11.64
C ALA A 166 -2.45 13.37 12.45
N ALA A 167 -1.76 12.28 12.09
CA ALA A 167 -1.76 11.05 12.89
C ALA A 167 -1.18 11.28 14.30
N GLN A 168 -0.08 12.03 14.41
CA GLN A 168 0.51 12.40 15.71
C GLN A 168 -0.49 13.19 16.57
N ARG A 169 -1.12 14.23 16.01
CA ARG A 169 -2.15 15.02 16.70
C ARG A 169 -3.31 14.13 17.15
N ALA A 170 -3.82 13.29 16.25
CA ALA A 170 -4.94 12.39 16.55
C ALA A 170 -4.64 11.45 17.73
N LEU A 171 -3.45 10.84 17.75
CA LEU A 171 -3.04 9.99 18.87
C LEU A 171 -2.97 10.77 20.18
N ASN A 172 -2.31 11.94 20.16
CA ASN A 172 -2.13 12.76 21.36
C ASN A 172 -3.46 13.30 21.91
N THR A 173 -4.33 13.79 21.03
CA THR A 173 -5.70 14.20 21.40
C THR A 173 -6.49 13.02 21.95
N GLY A 174 -6.40 11.85 21.30
CA GLY A 174 -7.06 10.64 21.78
C GLY A 174 -6.58 10.18 23.16
N LEU A 175 -5.34 10.48 23.54
CA LEU A 175 -4.78 10.13 24.85
C LEU A 175 -4.85 11.27 25.87
N GLY A 176 -5.26 12.48 25.46
CA GLY A 176 -5.25 13.66 26.32
C GLY A 176 -3.86 14.10 26.78
N ARG A 177 -2.80 13.66 26.09
CA ARG A 177 -1.39 13.96 26.43
C ARG A 177 -0.50 13.88 25.21
N GLU A 178 0.71 14.44 25.30
CA GLU A 178 1.75 14.26 24.30
C GLU A 178 2.39 12.87 24.44
N ALA A 179 1.80 11.86 23.81
CA ALA A 179 2.29 10.49 23.83
C ALA A 179 3.32 10.22 22.73
N TRP A 180 3.19 10.90 21.59
CA TRP A 180 4.09 10.78 20.44
C TRP A 180 4.44 12.17 19.90
N THR A 181 5.74 12.39 19.65
CA THR A 181 6.22 13.53 18.89
C THR A 181 7.13 13.12 17.74
N THR A 182 7.14 13.96 16.71
CA THR A 182 8.04 13.84 15.56
C THR A 182 8.83 15.12 15.38
N GLU A 183 10.14 14.99 15.24
CA GLU A 183 11.04 16.09 14.90
C GLU A 183 11.63 15.80 13.51
N LYS A 184 11.33 16.67 12.55
CA LYS A 184 11.84 16.52 11.19
C LYS A 184 13.26 17.12 11.14
N GLY A 185 14.22 16.31 10.74
CA GLY A 185 15.60 16.73 10.48
C GLY A 185 15.86 17.06 9.02
N ALA A 186 17.12 17.35 8.70
CA ALA A 186 17.58 17.51 7.32
C ALA A 186 17.59 16.17 6.57
N ASP A 187 17.66 16.24 5.24
CA ASP A 187 17.89 15.09 4.35
C ASP A 187 16.93 13.90 4.57
N GLY A 188 15.66 14.21 4.89
CA GLY A 188 14.62 13.20 5.10
C GLY A 188 14.70 12.44 6.43
N HIS A 189 15.55 12.89 7.36
CA HIS A 189 15.61 12.38 8.72
C HIS A 189 14.35 12.73 9.51
N CYS A 190 13.88 11.83 10.37
CA CYS A 190 12.84 12.12 11.35
C CYS A 190 13.12 11.39 12.66
N ARG A 191 13.09 12.11 13.78
CA ARG A 191 13.15 11.53 15.12
C ARG A 191 11.75 11.36 15.69
N LEU A 192 11.42 10.16 16.11
CA LEU A 192 10.20 9.84 16.83
C LEU A 192 10.51 9.73 18.32
N ARG A 193 9.68 10.33 19.17
CA ARG A 193 9.73 10.17 20.63
C ARG A 193 8.38 9.71 21.13
N PHE A 194 8.37 8.61 21.89
CA PHE A 194 7.20 8.07 22.55
C PHE A 194 7.33 8.26 24.05
N ALA A 195 6.48 9.11 24.65
CA ALA A 195 6.56 9.45 26.06
C ALA A 195 5.95 8.35 26.93
N LYS A 196 6.75 7.89 27.90
CA LYS A 196 6.35 6.93 28.93
C LYS A 196 5.56 7.58 30.04
N THR A 197 4.75 6.78 30.72
CA THR A 197 3.98 7.14 31.90
C THR A 197 4.52 6.41 33.12
N ALA A 198 4.07 6.80 34.32
CA ALA A 198 4.51 6.16 35.57
C ALA A 198 4.20 4.65 35.66
N GLY A 199 3.27 4.14 34.83
CA GLY A 199 2.96 2.71 34.75
C GLY A 199 3.84 1.92 33.78
N ASP A 200 4.63 2.60 32.94
CA ASP A 200 5.51 1.96 31.96
C ASP A 200 6.85 1.56 32.58
N PRO A 201 7.49 0.49 32.09
CA PRO A 201 8.80 0.08 32.58
C PRO A 201 9.90 1.09 32.20
N ALA A 202 10.92 1.18 33.06
CA ALA A 202 12.07 2.06 32.86
C ALA A 202 12.79 1.78 31.52
N GLU A 203 12.88 0.51 31.13
CA GLU A 203 13.27 0.05 29.79
C GLU A 203 12.09 -0.71 29.16
N LEU A 204 11.70 -0.30 27.95
CA LEU A 204 10.59 -0.91 27.23
C LEU A 204 11.03 -2.19 26.50
N TYR A 205 12.26 -2.19 26.00
CA TYR A 205 12.86 -3.28 25.25
C TYR A 205 14.25 -3.63 25.79
N THR A 206 14.53 -4.92 25.85
CA THR A 206 15.88 -5.44 26.10
C THR A 206 16.85 -5.02 24.98
N ALA A 207 18.16 -5.16 25.21
CA ALA A 207 19.16 -4.88 24.19
C ALA A 207 18.98 -5.73 22.92
N GLU A 208 18.63 -7.00 23.08
CA GLU A 208 18.34 -7.94 21.99
C GLU A 208 17.10 -7.51 21.21
N GLU A 209 16.00 -7.20 21.90
CA GLU A 209 14.77 -6.70 21.25
C GLU A 209 15.02 -5.41 20.46
N LYS A 210 15.83 -4.48 20.98
CA LYS A 210 16.21 -3.24 20.26
C LYS A 210 17.02 -3.52 19.01
N ALA A 211 17.96 -4.47 19.07
CA ALA A 211 18.75 -4.87 17.91
C ALA A 211 17.90 -5.55 16.82
N GLU A 212 16.85 -6.27 17.21
CA GLU A 212 15.96 -6.97 16.30
C GLU A 212 14.84 -6.11 15.72
N LEU A 213 14.38 -5.10 16.47
CA LEU A 213 13.25 -4.23 16.10
C LEU A 213 13.32 -3.67 14.67
N PRO A 214 14.48 -3.18 14.18
CA PRO A 214 14.58 -2.62 12.83
C PRO A 214 14.73 -3.68 11.73
N LEU A 215 14.98 -4.95 12.08
CA LEU A 215 15.29 -5.99 11.10
C LEU A 215 14.02 -6.58 10.50
N THR A 216 13.99 -6.66 9.16
CA THR A 216 13.00 -7.46 8.42
C THR A 216 13.33 -8.95 8.51
N ARG A 217 12.37 -9.82 8.19
CA ARG A 217 12.58 -11.28 8.14
C ARG A 217 13.68 -11.64 7.15
N CYS A 218 13.73 -10.98 5.99
CA CYS A 218 14.81 -11.18 5.03
C CYS A 218 16.18 -10.79 5.61
N ALA A 219 16.28 -9.64 6.29
CA ALA A 219 17.53 -9.21 6.92
C ALA A 219 17.97 -10.18 8.04
N LYS A 220 17.02 -10.68 8.86
CA LYS A 220 17.30 -11.71 9.86
C LYS A 220 17.78 -13.01 9.22
N ALA A 221 17.17 -13.43 8.10
CA ALA A 221 17.58 -14.63 7.38
C ALA A 221 18.98 -14.49 6.78
N GLU A 222 19.32 -13.32 6.22
CA GLU A 222 20.66 -13.02 5.72
C GLU A 222 21.71 -13.07 6.84
N GLN A 223 21.43 -12.48 8.01
CA GLN A 223 22.33 -12.52 9.17
C GLN A 223 22.55 -13.96 9.67
N LYS A 224 21.48 -14.76 9.79
CA LYS A 224 21.59 -16.18 10.19
C LYS A 224 22.43 -16.99 9.22
N LEU A 225 22.16 -16.86 7.91
CA LEU A 225 22.94 -17.57 6.88
C LEU A 225 24.41 -17.15 6.87
N ALA A 226 24.71 -15.88 7.16
CA ALA A 226 26.10 -15.39 7.28
C ALA A 226 26.82 -16.00 8.51
N ALA A 227 26.08 -16.31 9.58
CA ALA A 227 26.58 -17.00 10.75
C ALA A 227 26.63 -18.54 10.60
N GLY A 228 26.21 -19.09 9.46
CA GLY A 228 26.12 -20.53 9.23
C GLY A 228 24.88 -21.19 9.83
N ASP A 229 23.93 -20.40 10.36
CA ASP A 229 22.64 -20.89 10.84
C ASP A 229 21.64 -21.00 9.68
N THR A 230 21.17 -22.22 9.42
CA THR A 230 20.20 -22.51 8.36
C THR A 230 18.76 -22.66 8.88
N ASP A 231 18.53 -22.50 10.19
CA ASP A 231 17.18 -22.47 10.77
C ASP A 231 16.50 -21.12 10.50
N ILE A 232 16.06 -20.96 9.25
CA ILE A 232 15.43 -19.74 8.73
C ILE A 232 14.06 -19.99 8.09
N ALA A 233 13.54 -21.23 8.13
CA ALA A 233 12.26 -21.57 7.49
C ALA A 233 11.10 -20.67 7.97
N HIS A 234 11.06 -20.37 9.28
CA HIS A 234 10.07 -19.48 9.90
C HIS A 234 10.20 -18.00 9.48
N LEU A 235 11.36 -17.58 8.94
CA LEU A 235 11.55 -16.25 8.39
C LEU A 235 11.09 -16.16 6.92
N LEU A 236 11.14 -17.28 6.20
CA LEU A 236 10.68 -17.37 4.81
C LEU A 236 9.17 -17.56 4.74
N ASP A 237 8.59 -18.39 5.60
CA ASP A 237 7.17 -18.73 5.56
C ASP A 237 6.27 -17.50 5.73
N GLY A 238 5.39 -17.28 4.75
CA GLY A 238 4.52 -16.11 4.67
C GLY A 238 5.24 -14.77 4.59
N GLN A 239 6.52 -14.71 4.21
CA GLN A 239 7.31 -13.47 4.21
C GLN A 239 6.66 -12.35 3.39
N ARG A 240 5.95 -12.64 2.29
CA ARG A 240 5.25 -11.62 1.51
C ARG A 240 4.22 -10.81 2.32
N PHE A 241 3.75 -11.32 3.46
CA PHE A 241 2.83 -10.61 4.36
C PHE A 241 3.54 -9.81 5.45
N GLU A 242 4.88 -9.84 5.52
CA GLU A 242 5.62 -9.04 6.50
C GLU A 242 5.32 -7.55 6.39
N TRP A 243 5.11 -7.04 5.17
CA TRP A 243 4.79 -5.63 4.94
C TRP A 243 3.30 -5.30 5.06
N MET A 244 2.44 -6.29 5.37
CA MET A 244 0.99 -6.11 5.54
C MET A 244 0.61 -4.96 6.49
N PRO A 245 1.31 -4.72 7.62
CA PRO A 245 1.01 -3.57 8.48
C PRO A 245 1.06 -2.24 7.74
N TRP A 246 2.11 -2.03 6.93
CA TRP A 246 2.26 -0.82 6.12
C TRP A 246 1.25 -0.77 4.97
N HIS A 247 1.10 -1.90 4.27
CA HIS A 247 0.13 -2.04 3.19
C HIS A 247 -1.30 -1.68 3.64
N ASP A 248 -1.77 -2.21 4.77
CA ASP A 248 -3.14 -2.00 5.22
C ASP A 248 -3.38 -0.57 5.69
N VAL A 249 -2.39 0.06 6.33
CA VAL A 249 -2.42 1.49 6.64
C VAL A 249 -2.55 2.31 5.35
N PHE A 250 -1.76 1.98 4.33
CA PHE A 250 -1.80 2.64 3.04
C PHE A 250 -3.18 2.52 2.38
N VAL A 251 -3.75 1.31 2.37
CA VAL A 251 -5.09 1.01 1.81
C VAL A 251 -6.19 1.77 2.55
N CYS A 252 -6.17 1.78 3.88
CA CYS A 252 -7.16 2.52 4.68
C CYS A 252 -7.04 4.03 4.47
N LEU A 253 -5.83 4.56 4.39
CA LEU A 253 -5.60 5.97 4.07
C LEU A 253 -6.22 6.36 2.73
N LEU A 254 -6.03 5.54 1.68
CA LEU A 254 -6.66 5.80 0.38
C LEU A 254 -8.18 5.83 0.47
N GLU A 255 -8.80 4.84 1.13
CA GLU A 255 -10.26 4.84 1.37
C GLU A 255 -10.71 6.12 2.09
N TYR A 256 -10.01 6.55 3.13
CA TYR A 256 -10.35 7.77 3.87
C TYR A 256 -10.22 9.03 3.01
N PHE A 257 -9.23 9.11 2.11
CA PHE A 257 -9.17 10.19 1.13
C PHE A 257 -10.33 10.15 0.15
N TYR A 258 -10.76 8.96 -0.28
CA TYR A 258 -11.90 8.83 -1.20
C TYR A 258 -13.21 9.21 -0.53
N ALA A 259 -13.45 8.78 0.71
CA ALA A 259 -14.59 9.22 1.50
C ALA A 259 -14.57 10.75 1.72
N THR A 260 -13.40 11.33 2.00
CA THR A 260 -13.24 12.78 2.11
C THR A 260 -13.58 13.50 0.79
N ALA A 261 -13.15 12.95 -0.34
CA ALA A 261 -13.49 13.51 -1.65
C ALA A 261 -15.01 13.46 -1.92
N LEU A 262 -15.67 12.35 -1.53
CA LEU A 262 -17.12 12.23 -1.63
C LEU A 262 -17.83 13.29 -0.77
N ASP A 263 -17.35 13.56 0.44
CA ASP A 263 -17.91 14.61 1.31
C ASP A 263 -17.73 16.03 0.72
N ILE A 264 -16.64 16.28 -0.02
CA ILE A 264 -16.34 17.60 -0.61
C ILE A 264 -17.20 17.87 -1.85
N GLY A 265 -17.28 16.91 -2.77
CA GLY A 265 -17.90 17.15 -4.08
C GLY A 265 -18.40 15.89 -4.77
N GLY A 266 -18.70 14.84 -4.00
CA GLY A 266 -19.29 13.61 -4.51
C GLY A 266 -18.39 12.84 -5.49
N PRO A 267 -18.98 11.96 -6.32
CA PRO A 267 -18.25 11.11 -7.26
C PRO A 267 -17.45 11.88 -8.32
N ASP A 268 -17.88 13.09 -8.68
CA ASP A 268 -17.17 13.94 -9.65
C ASP A 268 -15.84 14.44 -9.08
N TYR A 269 -15.86 15.00 -7.87
CA TYR A 269 -14.63 15.43 -7.20
C TYR A 269 -13.69 14.26 -6.90
N LEU A 270 -14.23 13.08 -6.55
CA LEU A 270 -13.43 11.87 -6.41
C LEU A 270 -12.78 11.44 -7.75
N SER A 271 -13.53 11.48 -8.85
CA SER A 271 -13.00 11.18 -10.20
C SER A 271 -11.87 12.13 -10.59
N GLU A 272 -12.04 13.43 -10.31
CA GLU A 272 -11.00 14.44 -10.47
C GLU A 272 -9.77 14.16 -9.60
N MET A 273 -9.98 13.90 -8.30
CA MET A 273 -8.89 13.58 -7.38
C MET A 273 -8.08 12.38 -7.87
N LEU A 274 -8.73 11.32 -8.32
CA LEU A 274 -8.05 10.13 -8.86
C LEU A 274 -7.27 10.44 -10.14
N ARG A 275 -7.84 11.21 -11.05
CA ARG A 275 -7.16 11.67 -12.28
C ARG A 275 -5.87 12.42 -11.94
N ASP A 276 -5.94 13.39 -11.03
CA ASP A 276 -4.83 14.30 -10.76
C ASP A 276 -3.74 13.67 -9.86
N THR A 277 -4.11 12.69 -9.01
CA THR A 277 -3.21 12.18 -7.96
C THR A 277 -2.78 10.73 -8.16
N TYR A 278 -3.60 9.90 -8.81
CA TYR A 278 -3.36 8.47 -8.98
C TYR A 278 -3.07 8.10 -10.44
N GLU A 279 -3.90 8.50 -11.40
CA GLU A 279 -3.73 8.10 -12.81
C GLU A 279 -2.35 8.50 -13.34
N GLY A 280 -1.92 9.74 -13.09
CA GLY A 280 -0.57 10.19 -13.48
C GLY A 280 0.58 9.44 -12.79
N ALA A 281 0.37 8.81 -11.64
CA ALA A 281 1.36 7.92 -11.02
C ALA A 281 1.37 6.54 -11.70
N PHE A 282 0.18 6.03 -12.03
CA PHE A 282 -0.02 4.75 -12.67
C PHE A 282 0.49 4.73 -14.12
N THR A 283 0.25 5.79 -14.89
CA THR A 283 0.63 5.89 -16.31
C THR A 283 2.15 5.98 -16.52
N ILE A 284 2.92 6.43 -15.52
CA ILE A 284 4.39 6.43 -15.57
C ILE A 284 4.93 5.00 -15.79
N GLY A 285 4.22 3.98 -15.32
CA GLY A 285 4.60 2.57 -15.53
C GLY A 285 4.29 2.05 -16.93
N PHE A 286 3.50 2.74 -17.76
CA PHE A 286 3.01 2.20 -19.03
C PHE A 286 4.13 1.78 -19.99
N PRO A 287 5.20 2.57 -20.22
CA PRO A 287 6.30 2.14 -21.09
C PRO A 287 6.96 0.84 -20.62
N HIS A 288 7.06 0.63 -19.30
CA HIS A 288 7.63 -0.59 -18.74
C HIS A 288 6.76 -1.81 -19.04
N TYR A 289 5.46 -1.73 -18.75
CA TYR A 289 4.54 -2.85 -19.00
C TYR A 289 4.32 -3.11 -20.49
N ALA A 290 4.38 -2.07 -21.34
CA ALA A 290 4.29 -2.22 -22.79
C ALA A 290 5.47 -3.02 -23.36
N ALA A 291 6.66 -2.86 -22.79
CA ALA A 291 7.89 -3.52 -23.25
C ALA A 291 8.04 -4.99 -22.81
N MET A 292 7.23 -5.47 -21.86
CA MET A 292 7.30 -6.85 -21.37
C MET A 292 6.80 -7.86 -22.41
N SER A 293 7.34 -9.08 -22.39
CA SER A 293 6.69 -10.24 -23.02
C SER A 293 5.45 -10.66 -22.22
N ASP A 294 4.63 -11.55 -22.79
CA ASP A 294 3.49 -12.13 -22.08
C ASP A 294 3.92 -12.90 -20.82
N GLU A 295 5.03 -13.66 -20.89
CA GLU A 295 5.62 -14.37 -19.75
C GLU A 295 6.09 -13.41 -18.64
N ALA A 296 6.83 -12.36 -19.02
CA ALA A 296 7.31 -11.36 -18.07
C ALA A 296 6.14 -10.62 -17.43
N LEU A 297 5.09 -10.32 -18.22
CA LEU A 297 3.89 -9.65 -17.72
C LEU A 297 3.14 -10.51 -16.70
N VAL A 298 2.82 -11.77 -17.01
CA VAL A 298 2.07 -12.62 -16.08
C VAL A 298 2.85 -12.89 -14.79
N THR A 299 4.17 -13.04 -14.89
CA THR A 299 5.07 -13.17 -13.73
C THR A 299 5.03 -11.91 -12.87
N GLU A 300 5.12 -10.73 -13.48
CA GLU A 300 5.11 -9.44 -12.76
C GLU A 300 3.75 -9.16 -12.10
N ILE A 301 2.65 -9.50 -12.78
CA ILE A 301 1.29 -9.34 -12.24
C ILE A 301 1.07 -10.28 -11.07
N ALA A 302 1.49 -11.55 -11.18
CA ALA A 302 1.39 -12.48 -10.07
C ALA A 302 2.26 -12.04 -8.88
N ARG A 303 3.48 -11.57 -9.14
CA ARG A 303 4.36 -11.00 -8.11
C ARG A 303 3.67 -9.82 -7.42
N THR A 304 3.14 -8.88 -8.20
CA THR A 304 2.43 -7.71 -7.67
C THR A 304 1.26 -8.13 -6.80
N TRP A 305 0.39 -9.05 -7.24
CA TRP A 305 -0.75 -9.48 -6.43
C TRP A 305 -0.36 -10.27 -5.17
N ASN A 306 0.67 -11.12 -5.25
CA ASN A 306 1.20 -11.81 -4.07
C ASN A 306 1.67 -10.82 -3.01
N TYR A 307 2.45 -9.80 -3.41
CA TYR A 307 2.85 -8.75 -2.48
C TYR A 307 1.69 -7.83 -2.11
N HIS A 308 0.70 -7.61 -2.98
CA HIS A 308 -0.53 -6.87 -2.64
C HIS A 308 -1.41 -7.59 -1.60
N CYS A 309 -0.93 -8.66 -0.96
CA CYS A 309 -1.64 -9.43 0.06
C CYS A 309 -2.90 -10.12 -0.46
N ALA A 310 -2.96 -10.43 -1.76
CA ALA A 310 -4.06 -11.18 -2.36
C ALA A 310 -3.84 -12.70 -2.28
N THR A 311 -4.93 -13.46 -2.30
CA THR A 311 -4.89 -14.88 -2.66
C THR A 311 -5.29 -15.00 -4.13
N ILE A 312 -4.39 -15.56 -4.94
CA ILE A 312 -4.54 -15.55 -6.40
C ILE A 312 -4.66 -16.94 -7.00
N LYS A 313 -5.45 -17.02 -8.07
CA LYS A 313 -5.42 -18.12 -9.04
C LYS A 313 -5.33 -17.51 -10.43
N VAL A 314 -4.42 -18.00 -11.25
CA VAL A 314 -4.24 -17.51 -12.62
C VAL A 314 -4.63 -18.62 -13.59
N HIS A 315 -5.45 -18.28 -14.58
CA HIS A 315 -5.76 -19.15 -15.70
C HIS A 315 -5.54 -18.42 -17.03
N GLU A 316 -5.15 -19.18 -18.06
CA GLU A 316 -4.88 -18.64 -19.39
C GLU A 316 -6.07 -18.90 -20.35
N GLU A 317 -6.51 -17.82 -20.99
CA GLU A 317 -7.45 -17.81 -22.10
C GLU A 317 -6.70 -17.47 -23.41
N ASP A 318 -7.40 -17.58 -24.54
CA ASP A 318 -6.80 -17.40 -25.86
C ASP A 318 -6.16 -16.02 -26.05
N ASP A 319 -6.75 -14.98 -25.47
CA ASP A 319 -6.41 -13.57 -25.66
C ASP A 319 -5.90 -12.87 -24.38
N ARG A 320 -5.94 -13.53 -23.22
CA ARG A 320 -5.59 -12.93 -21.93
C ARG A 320 -5.22 -13.95 -20.85
N PHE A 321 -4.58 -13.46 -19.80
CA PHE A 321 -4.51 -14.11 -18.49
C PHE A 321 -5.62 -13.55 -17.61
N VAL A 322 -6.30 -14.44 -16.90
CA VAL A 322 -7.33 -14.08 -15.93
C VAL A 322 -6.82 -14.42 -14.55
N VAL A 323 -6.78 -13.40 -13.70
CA VAL A 323 -6.39 -13.50 -12.30
C VAL A 323 -7.64 -13.40 -11.45
N THR A 324 -7.99 -14.50 -10.79
CA THR A 324 -9.04 -14.55 -9.78
C THR A 324 -8.43 -14.21 -8.41
N LEU A 325 -9.03 -13.23 -7.74
CA LEU A 325 -8.53 -12.67 -6.49
C LEU A 325 -9.56 -12.88 -5.38
N ASP A 326 -9.27 -13.78 -4.44
CA ASP A 326 -10.22 -14.18 -3.40
C ASP A 326 -9.57 -14.29 -2.01
N PRO A 327 -9.50 -13.18 -1.25
CA PRO A 327 -9.92 -11.83 -1.62
C PRO A 327 -8.91 -11.14 -2.55
N CYS A 328 -9.36 -10.07 -3.22
CA CYS A 328 -8.43 -9.05 -3.70
C CYS A 328 -7.76 -8.38 -2.51
N GLY A 329 -6.45 -8.16 -2.62
CA GLY A 329 -5.59 -7.86 -1.47
C GLY A 329 -5.83 -6.52 -0.79
N SER A 330 -6.68 -5.66 -1.37
CA SER A 330 -7.08 -4.37 -0.81
C SER A 330 -8.60 -4.24 -0.69
N GLY A 331 -9.31 -3.85 -1.76
CA GLY A 331 -10.76 -3.61 -1.73
C GLY A 331 -11.58 -4.82 -1.27
N GLY A 332 -11.18 -6.02 -1.68
CA GLY A 332 -11.82 -7.27 -1.27
C GLY A 332 -11.61 -7.58 0.20
N ARG A 333 -10.42 -7.30 0.74
CA ARG A 333 -10.13 -7.43 2.18
C ARG A 333 -10.83 -6.33 3.00
N LEU A 334 -10.91 -5.08 2.50
CA LEU A 334 -11.69 -4.00 3.13
C LEU A 334 -13.17 -4.37 3.25
N LEU A 335 -13.76 -4.91 2.17
CA LEU A 335 -15.15 -5.40 2.16
C LEU A 335 -15.40 -6.52 3.17
N ARG A 336 -14.37 -7.30 3.53
CA ARG A 336 -14.45 -8.41 4.50
C ARG A 336 -14.06 -7.99 5.92
N GLY A 337 -13.54 -6.77 6.13
CA GLY A 337 -13.00 -6.34 7.42
C GLY A 337 -11.69 -7.07 7.79
N GLU A 338 -10.94 -7.55 6.81
CA GLU A 338 -9.71 -8.35 7.00
C GLU A 338 -8.45 -7.47 7.02
N MET A 339 -8.57 -6.23 7.49
CA MET A 339 -7.44 -5.30 7.63
C MET A 339 -6.71 -5.51 8.95
N TRP A 340 -5.40 -5.27 8.94
CA TRP A 340 -4.53 -5.34 10.09
C TRP A 340 -5.09 -4.55 11.28
N ARG A 341 -4.99 -5.12 12.48
CA ARG A 341 -5.53 -4.54 13.73
C ARG A 341 -7.01 -4.21 13.71
N ASP A 342 -7.81 -4.87 12.87
CA ASP A 342 -9.24 -4.58 12.75
C ASP A 342 -9.51 -3.09 12.42
N MET A 343 -8.58 -2.45 11.69
CA MET A 343 -8.56 -0.99 11.59
C MET A 343 -9.71 -0.41 10.77
N PHE A 344 -10.40 -1.23 9.98
CA PHE A 344 -11.41 -0.76 9.04
C PHE A 344 -12.59 -1.74 8.91
N HIS A 345 -13.79 -1.17 8.90
CA HIS A 345 -15.04 -1.84 8.56
C HIS A 345 -15.97 -0.86 7.86
N TYR A 346 -16.48 -1.22 6.69
CA TYR A 346 -17.50 -0.42 6.01
C TYR A 346 -18.72 -0.15 6.90
N GLY A 347 -19.22 1.08 6.85
CA GLY A 347 -20.39 1.51 7.62
C GLY A 347 -20.18 1.70 9.13
N LYS A 348 -19.00 1.36 9.69
CA LYS A 348 -18.72 1.61 11.11
C LYS A 348 -18.23 3.02 11.41
N THR A 349 -17.73 3.74 10.40
CA THR A 349 -17.14 5.07 10.59
C THR A 349 -17.55 6.01 9.45
N PRO A 350 -17.52 7.35 9.67
CA PRO A 350 -17.91 8.32 8.65
C PRO A 350 -17.02 8.27 7.38
N LEU A 351 -15.80 7.74 7.48
CA LEU A 351 -14.87 7.63 6.36
C LEU A 351 -14.85 6.23 5.72
N ALA A 352 -15.84 5.38 6.01
CA ALA A 352 -15.95 4.04 5.46
C ALA A 352 -17.20 3.94 4.56
N ARG A 353 -17.08 4.37 3.29
CA ARG A 353 -18.24 4.76 2.46
C ARG A 353 -18.49 3.82 1.28
N PHE A 354 -19.78 3.62 1.00
CA PHE A 354 -20.26 3.17 -0.30
C PHE A 354 -20.72 4.38 -1.13
N ILE A 355 -20.60 4.28 -2.44
CA ILE A 355 -21.20 5.20 -3.41
C ILE A 355 -22.52 4.59 -3.83
N GLU A 356 -23.62 5.24 -3.48
CA GLU A 356 -24.98 4.72 -3.66
C GLU A 356 -25.36 4.64 -5.15
N ASP A 357 -25.16 5.73 -5.89
CA ASP A 357 -25.59 5.84 -7.28
C ASP A 357 -24.53 5.37 -8.30
N PRO A 358 -24.96 4.91 -9.50
CA PRO A 358 -24.05 4.58 -10.59
C PRO A 358 -23.23 5.79 -11.06
N HIS A 359 -21.92 5.60 -11.20
CA HIS A 359 -21.03 6.61 -11.76
C HIS A 359 -19.88 5.95 -12.54
N PRO A 360 -19.33 6.53 -13.63
CA PRO A 360 -18.18 5.95 -14.33
C PRO A 360 -16.99 5.61 -13.42
N ILE A 361 -16.78 6.38 -12.35
CA ILE A 361 -15.70 6.13 -11.39
C ILE A 361 -15.94 4.94 -10.46
N ASN A 362 -17.16 4.42 -10.37
CA ASN A 362 -17.49 3.27 -9.53
C ASN A 362 -17.86 2.03 -10.35
N PHE A 363 -17.49 2.00 -11.64
CA PHE A 363 -17.88 0.98 -12.61
C PHE A 363 -19.37 1.00 -13.00
N THR A 364 -20.02 2.17 -12.93
CA THR A 364 -21.45 2.35 -13.19
C THR A 364 -22.32 1.39 -12.37
N ARG A 365 -21.93 1.15 -11.12
CA ARG A 365 -22.60 0.21 -10.22
C ARG A 365 -23.28 0.97 -9.08
N GLU A 366 -24.39 0.44 -8.61
CA GLU A 366 -25.01 0.88 -7.36
C GLU A 366 -24.28 0.29 -6.16
N ASN A 367 -24.29 1.04 -5.05
CA ASN A 367 -23.75 0.60 -3.75
C ASN A 367 -22.31 0.07 -3.84
N ALA A 368 -21.44 0.84 -4.49
CA ALA A 368 -20.05 0.47 -4.75
C ALA A 368 -19.12 0.86 -3.60
N PRO A 369 -18.19 0.01 -3.15
CA PRO A 369 -17.17 0.44 -2.18
C PRO A 369 -16.32 1.57 -2.77
N ALA A 370 -16.18 2.69 -2.04
CA ALA A 370 -15.42 3.85 -2.52
C ALA A 370 -13.97 3.49 -2.86
N TYR A 371 -13.35 2.58 -2.12
CA TYR A 371 -11.99 2.11 -2.39
C TYR A 371 -11.79 1.61 -3.82
N CYS A 372 -12.75 0.88 -4.38
CA CYS A 372 -12.61 0.28 -5.71
C CYS A 372 -12.59 1.30 -6.85
N THR A 373 -12.85 2.58 -6.58
CA THR A 373 -12.86 3.65 -7.60
C THR A 373 -11.51 3.88 -8.27
N HIS A 374 -10.40 3.63 -7.56
CA HIS A 374 -9.07 3.70 -8.18
C HIS A 374 -8.88 2.65 -9.28
N CYS A 375 -9.54 1.48 -9.18
CA CYS A 375 -9.52 0.46 -10.22
C CYS A 375 -10.25 0.95 -11.48
N ALA A 376 -11.36 1.68 -11.33
CA ALA A 376 -12.06 2.28 -12.46
C ALA A 376 -11.21 3.36 -13.14
N ALA A 377 -10.50 4.17 -12.35
CA ALA A 377 -9.55 5.15 -12.85
C ALA A 377 -8.39 4.49 -13.64
N SER A 378 -7.79 3.41 -13.12
CA SER A 378 -6.75 2.66 -13.85
C SER A 378 -7.29 1.99 -15.12
N ASN A 379 -8.53 1.48 -15.11
CA ASN A 379 -9.16 0.94 -16.31
C ASN A 379 -9.34 2.00 -17.37
N ARG A 380 -9.90 3.16 -17.00
CA ARG A 380 -10.09 4.31 -17.90
C ARG A 380 -8.77 4.76 -18.53
N ALA A 381 -7.70 4.88 -17.73
CA ALA A 381 -6.38 5.23 -18.22
C ALA A 381 -5.83 4.20 -19.23
N GLN A 382 -6.06 2.91 -19.01
CA GLN A 382 -5.65 1.87 -19.95
C GLN A 382 -6.51 1.86 -21.22
N PHE A 383 -7.82 2.08 -21.11
CA PHE A 383 -8.70 2.11 -22.29
C PHE A 383 -8.42 3.33 -23.18
N ARG A 384 -7.91 4.45 -22.65
CA ARG A 384 -7.45 5.64 -23.39
C ARG A 384 -6.03 5.49 -23.97
N GLY A 385 -5.77 4.38 -24.67
CA GLY A 385 -4.48 4.15 -25.33
C GLY A 385 -3.33 3.67 -24.44
N GLY A 386 -3.58 3.16 -23.23
CA GLY A 386 -2.55 2.53 -22.39
C GLY A 386 -2.27 1.06 -22.74
N PRO A 387 -1.29 0.38 -22.11
CA PRO A 387 -1.20 -1.08 -22.17
C PRO A 387 -2.36 -1.72 -21.39
N LEU A 388 -2.92 -2.82 -21.87
CA LEU A 388 -4.07 -3.52 -21.25
C LEU A 388 -3.61 -4.62 -20.30
N PHE A 389 -2.81 -4.24 -19.31
CA PHE A 389 -2.09 -5.19 -18.47
C PHE A 389 -2.79 -5.46 -17.14
N PHE A 390 -3.67 -4.57 -16.69
CA PHE A 390 -4.31 -4.59 -15.38
C PHE A 390 -5.77 -4.12 -15.47
N ILE A 391 -6.60 -4.83 -16.26
CA ILE A 391 -8.01 -4.47 -16.42
C ILE A 391 -8.83 -5.18 -15.35
N ILE A 392 -9.49 -4.42 -14.46
CA ILE A 392 -10.37 -4.98 -13.43
C ILE A 392 -11.79 -5.13 -13.98
N ASP A 393 -12.41 -6.29 -13.78
CA ASP A 393 -13.85 -6.43 -13.97
C ASP A 393 -14.58 -5.89 -12.74
N GLY A 394 -15.14 -4.69 -12.87
CA GLY A 394 -15.86 -4.04 -11.80
C GLY A 394 -17.09 -4.83 -11.34
N HIS A 395 -17.67 -5.68 -12.20
CA HIS A 395 -18.90 -6.40 -11.89
C HIS A 395 -18.66 -7.81 -11.34
N ALA A 396 -17.40 -8.23 -11.22
CA ALA A 396 -17.06 -9.54 -10.65
C ALA A 396 -17.25 -9.58 -9.12
N GLN A 397 -16.79 -8.56 -8.39
CA GLN A 397 -16.96 -8.45 -6.94
C GLN A 397 -18.08 -7.45 -6.61
N MET A 398 -19.29 -7.96 -6.37
CA MET A 398 -20.47 -7.13 -6.08
C MET A 398 -20.87 -7.11 -4.59
N LYS A 399 -20.37 -8.05 -3.79
CA LYS A 399 -20.68 -8.17 -2.35
C LYS A 399 -19.51 -8.79 -1.57
N PRO A 400 -19.47 -8.63 -0.24
CA PRO A 400 -18.51 -9.34 0.61
C PRO A 400 -18.52 -10.84 0.33
N GLY A 401 -17.33 -11.45 0.35
CA GLY A 401 -17.14 -12.88 0.04
C GLY A 401 -17.07 -13.24 -1.44
N MET A 402 -17.34 -12.32 -2.38
CA MET A 402 -17.07 -12.56 -3.81
C MET A 402 -15.61 -12.27 -4.18
N ALA A 403 -15.10 -13.01 -5.16
CA ALA A 403 -13.79 -12.78 -5.75
C ALA A 403 -13.81 -11.59 -6.72
N CYS A 404 -12.69 -10.87 -6.80
CA CYS A 404 -12.43 -9.90 -7.87
C CYS A 404 -11.78 -10.61 -9.06
N ARG A 405 -11.90 -10.03 -10.26
CA ARG A 405 -11.24 -10.51 -11.47
C ARG A 405 -10.41 -9.41 -12.11
N GLN A 406 -9.20 -9.77 -12.48
CA GLN A 406 -8.29 -8.93 -13.24
C GLN A 406 -7.87 -9.65 -14.53
N TYR A 407 -7.84 -8.92 -15.63
CA TYR A 407 -7.43 -9.39 -16.94
C TYR A 407 -6.13 -8.71 -17.38
N SER A 408 -5.16 -9.51 -17.81
CA SER A 408 -3.95 -9.05 -18.49
C SER A 408 -4.02 -9.55 -19.93
N TYR A 409 -4.31 -8.66 -20.88
CA TYR A 409 -4.42 -9.04 -22.28
C TYR A 409 -3.03 -9.32 -22.86
N LYS A 410 -2.95 -10.37 -23.68
CA LYS A 410 -1.73 -10.76 -24.39
C LYS A 410 -1.33 -9.65 -25.35
N LYS A 411 -0.02 -9.48 -25.59
CA LYS A 411 0.51 -8.37 -26.40
C LYS A 411 -0.05 -8.31 -27.82
N ALA A 412 -0.37 -9.47 -28.38
CA ALA A 412 -0.87 -9.58 -29.75
C ALA A 412 -2.40 -9.45 -29.84
N THR A 413 -3.12 -9.33 -28.71
CA THR A 413 -4.58 -9.21 -28.72
C THR A 413 -5.02 -7.86 -29.31
N PRO A 414 -5.84 -7.85 -30.38
CA PRO A 414 -6.39 -6.63 -30.93
C PRO A 414 -7.29 -5.90 -29.92
N ARG A 415 -7.19 -4.56 -29.85
CA ARG A 415 -7.98 -3.77 -28.89
C ARG A 415 -9.49 -3.78 -29.17
N ASP A 416 -9.89 -3.98 -30.41
CA ASP A 416 -11.27 -4.14 -30.83
C ASP A 416 -11.86 -5.53 -30.50
N ALA A 417 -11.01 -6.48 -30.10
CA ALA A 417 -11.44 -7.80 -29.61
C ALA A 417 -11.76 -7.82 -28.11
N ILE A 418 -11.47 -6.74 -27.37
CA ILE A 418 -11.81 -6.61 -25.96
C ILE A 418 -13.33 -6.60 -25.80
N ASP A 419 -13.84 -7.32 -24.79
CA ASP A 419 -15.25 -7.27 -24.43
C ASP A 419 -15.71 -5.81 -24.22
N PRO A 420 -16.62 -5.29 -25.07
CA PRO A 420 -17.05 -3.90 -25.00
C PRO A 420 -17.84 -3.61 -23.71
N ALA A 421 -18.23 -4.62 -22.93
CA ALA A 421 -18.78 -4.40 -21.59
C ALA A 421 -17.74 -3.76 -20.64
N LEU A 422 -16.45 -4.08 -20.76
CA LEU A 422 -15.43 -3.59 -19.83
C LEU A 422 -15.18 -2.07 -19.96
N PRO A 423 -14.99 -1.48 -21.16
CA PRO A 423 -14.92 -0.02 -21.30
C PRO A 423 -16.21 0.68 -20.85
N ARG A 424 -17.38 0.08 -21.09
CA ARG A 424 -18.67 0.67 -20.70
C ARG A 424 -18.81 0.84 -19.20
N GLN A 425 -18.24 -0.07 -18.40
CA GLN A 425 -18.22 0.07 -16.94
C GLN A 425 -17.58 1.40 -16.50
N VAL A 426 -16.64 1.95 -17.26
CA VAL A 426 -15.95 3.21 -16.93
C VAL A 426 -16.37 4.38 -17.82
N GLY A 427 -17.55 4.29 -18.43
CA GLY A 427 -18.15 5.38 -19.23
C GLY A 427 -17.53 5.53 -20.63
N MET A 428 -16.92 4.49 -21.18
CA MET A 428 -16.34 4.50 -22.53
C MET A 428 -17.08 3.52 -23.44
N GLU A 429 -17.32 3.88 -24.71
CA GLU A 429 -18.00 2.97 -25.65
C GLU A 429 -17.12 1.79 -26.07
N ARG A 430 -15.82 2.04 -26.22
CA ARG A 430 -14.79 1.07 -26.61
C ARG A 430 -13.41 1.51 -26.13
N ALA A 431 -12.45 0.61 -26.21
CA ALA A 431 -11.04 0.93 -25.98
C ALA A 431 -10.47 1.72 -27.18
N GLU A 432 -9.73 2.79 -26.93
CA GLU A 432 -9.10 3.64 -27.95
C GLU A 432 -7.82 2.98 -28.50
N PRO A 433 -7.35 3.29 -29.72
CA PRO A 433 -6.05 2.81 -30.20
C PRO A 433 -4.89 3.23 -29.27
N LEU A 434 -3.77 2.49 -29.34
CA LEU A 434 -2.51 2.79 -28.63
C LEU A 434 -1.85 4.08 -29.12
#